data_AF-A0AAX3Q940-F1
#
_entry.id   AF-A0AAX3Q940-F1
#
_cell.length_a   1.000
_cell.length_b   1.000
_cell.length_c   1.000
_cell.angle_alpha   90.00
_cell.angle_beta   90.00
_cell.angle_gamma   90.00
#
_symmetry.space_group_name_H-M   'P 1'
#
loop_
_entity.id
_entity.type
_entity.pdbx_description
1 polymer ?
#
loop_
_entity_poly.entity_id
_entity_poly.type
_entity_poly.pdbx_seq_one_letter_code
_entity_poly.pdbx_strand_id
1 'polypeptide(L)'
;MVVYADVVWLLNACIDFLLLLLTATVLKKKIKRWRLVLGALIGSTIVIFAFTPFASMMTHPIMKLLYSLLIVYTAFGFTTFRNYAQTVFTFYFVTFMVGGGLMGTHFFLQTNEMVNGLVQSQSISYGDPISWLFVIFGFPVIYYFSKKRIESVEVTKIHYDQIVKLKIQLAEEELELAGLIDSGNQLYDPLTKTPVMIMHISSLEHCLPAWLTEQIYSKTEIPQIPENDSGWATKLRLIPFRAVGVENQFLWAIKPESVQIYHEGSSIVVNKVLIGLNTQQLSTNGEYQCIVHPKMLISQKMVIA
;
A
#
# COMPACT_ATOMS: atom_id res chain seq x y z
N MET A 1 11.11 -1.35 -50.68
CA MET A 1 10.78 -0.58 -49.47
C MET A 1 11.82 -0.91 -48.41
N VAL A 2 12.51 0.09 -47.85
CA VAL A 2 13.52 -0.12 -46.78
C VAL A 2 12.79 -0.02 -45.45
N VAL A 3 12.86 -1.03 -44.58
CA VAL A 3 12.27 -0.98 -43.23
C VAL A 3 13.41 -0.92 -42.22
N TYR A 4 13.35 0.04 -41.29
CA TYR A 4 14.37 0.24 -40.27
C TYR A 4 14.02 -0.61 -39.05
N ALA A 5 14.56 -1.84 -39.06
CA ALA A 5 14.27 -2.85 -38.04
C ALA A 5 14.63 -2.39 -36.62
N ASP A 6 15.68 -1.58 -36.48
CA ASP A 6 16.12 -0.93 -35.24
C ASP A 6 15.06 -0.01 -34.64
N VAL A 7 14.45 0.85 -35.47
CA VAL A 7 13.42 1.80 -35.01
C VAL A 7 12.10 1.08 -34.68
N VAL A 8 11.70 0.11 -35.50
CA VAL A 8 10.49 -0.70 -35.22
C VAL A 8 10.66 -1.52 -33.94
N TRP A 9 11.86 -2.08 -33.73
CA TRP A 9 12.19 -2.81 -32.51
C TRP A 9 12.15 -1.89 -31.27
N LEU A 10 12.76 -0.70 -31.35
CA LEU A 10 12.75 0.26 -30.26
C LEU A 10 11.33 0.74 -29.93
N LEU A 11 10.52 1.02 -30.93
CA LEU A 11 9.11 1.39 -30.76
C LEU A 11 8.35 0.27 -30.02
N ASN A 12 8.56 -0.99 -30.41
CA ASN A 12 7.92 -2.13 -29.75
C ASN A 12 8.38 -2.27 -28.30
N ALA A 13 9.67 -2.10 -28.02
CA ALA A 13 10.20 -2.12 -26.67
C ALA A 13 9.57 -1.02 -25.79
N CYS A 14 9.36 0.18 -26.33
CA CYS A 14 8.67 1.27 -25.63
C CYS A 14 7.20 0.93 -25.33
N ILE A 15 6.48 0.36 -26.31
CA ILE A 15 5.08 -0.07 -26.13
C ILE A 15 4.99 -1.18 -25.09
N ASP A 16 5.82 -2.22 -25.19
CA ASP A 16 5.86 -3.32 -24.24
C ASP A 16 6.15 -2.81 -22.83
N PHE A 17 7.09 -1.88 -22.68
CA PHE A 17 7.39 -1.24 -21.40
C PHE A 17 6.16 -0.51 -20.83
N LEU A 18 5.45 0.27 -21.66
CA LEU A 18 4.24 0.99 -21.24
C LEU A 18 3.11 0.03 -20.84
N LEU A 19 2.91 -1.07 -21.58
CA LEU A 19 1.92 -2.09 -21.25
C LEU A 19 2.22 -2.76 -19.92
N LEU A 20 3.49 -3.10 -19.66
CA LEU A 20 3.93 -3.67 -18.39
C LEU A 20 3.80 -2.66 -17.24
N LEU A 21 4.14 -1.39 -17.47
CA LEU A 21 4.00 -0.33 -16.48
C LEU A 21 2.53 -0.06 -16.13
N LEU A 22 1.64 -0.05 -17.12
CA LEU A 22 0.21 0.11 -16.93
C LEU A 22 -0.36 -1.09 -16.18
N THR A 23 0.04 -2.31 -16.55
CA THR A 23 -0.33 -3.54 -15.84
C THR A 23 0.10 -3.49 -14.36
N ALA A 24 1.33 -3.05 -14.08
CA ALA A 24 1.83 -2.86 -12.72
C ALA A 24 0.99 -1.84 -11.93
N THR A 25 0.58 -0.76 -12.60
CA THR A 25 -0.23 0.32 -12.02
C THR A 25 -1.65 -0.15 -11.69
N VAL A 26 -2.30 -0.88 -12.60
CA VAL A 26 -3.65 -1.46 -12.40
C VAL A 26 -3.64 -2.46 -11.24
N LEU A 27 -2.63 -3.33 -11.18
CA LEU A 27 -2.47 -4.32 -10.12
C LEU A 27 -1.91 -3.77 -8.80
N LYS A 28 -1.50 -2.50 -8.77
CA LYS A 28 -0.86 -1.85 -7.62
C LYS A 28 0.36 -2.61 -7.09
N LYS A 29 1.14 -3.23 -7.98
CA LYS A 29 2.34 -4.01 -7.58
C LYS A 29 3.58 -3.12 -7.51
N LYS A 30 4.37 -3.28 -6.44
CA LYS A 30 5.72 -2.69 -6.33
C LYS A 30 6.70 -3.56 -7.13
N ILE A 31 7.18 -3.05 -8.27
CA ILE A 31 8.10 -3.78 -9.16
C ILE A 31 9.39 -2.97 -9.32
N LYS A 32 10.53 -3.66 -9.35
CA LYS A 32 11.82 -3.04 -9.66
C LYS A 32 11.83 -2.64 -11.14
N ARG A 33 12.09 -1.36 -11.46
CA ARG A 33 11.99 -0.81 -12.83
C ARG A 33 12.81 -1.60 -13.86
N TRP A 34 14.00 -2.08 -13.50
CA TRP A 34 14.84 -2.88 -14.42
C TRP A 34 14.18 -4.18 -14.88
N ARG A 35 13.31 -4.79 -14.05
CA ARG A 35 12.57 -6.00 -14.45
C ARG A 35 11.53 -5.71 -15.53
N LEU A 36 10.90 -4.53 -15.48
CA LEU A 36 9.99 -4.08 -16.54
C LEU A 36 10.75 -3.84 -17.85
N VAL A 37 11.94 -3.24 -17.76
CA VAL A 37 12.83 -3.05 -18.93
C VAL A 37 13.21 -4.39 -19.54
N LEU A 38 13.63 -5.37 -18.73
CA LEU A 38 13.94 -6.72 -19.24
C LEU A 38 12.74 -7.40 -19.86
N GLY A 39 11.56 -7.34 -19.23
CA GLY A 39 10.34 -7.90 -19.79
C GLY A 39 9.98 -7.27 -21.13
N ALA A 40 10.16 -5.95 -21.28
CA ALA A 40 9.93 -5.22 -22.51
C ALA A 40 10.94 -5.58 -23.61
N LEU A 41 12.22 -5.72 -23.26
CA LEU A 41 13.25 -6.17 -24.21
C LEU A 41 12.98 -7.59 -24.69
N ILE A 42 12.57 -8.48 -23.78
CA ILE A 42 12.14 -9.83 -24.15
C ILE A 42 10.96 -9.73 -25.10
N GLY A 43 9.90 -8.99 -24.76
CA GLY A 43 8.73 -8.79 -25.64
C GLY A 43 9.08 -8.31 -27.03
N SER A 44 9.91 -7.26 -27.12
CA SER A 44 10.33 -6.67 -28.40
C SER A 44 11.16 -7.59 -29.28
N THR A 45 11.74 -8.65 -28.73
CA THR A 45 12.49 -9.64 -29.51
C THR A 45 11.58 -10.35 -30.54
N ILE A 46 10.25 -10.30 -30.37
CA ILE A 46 9.30 -10.80 -31.37
C ILE A 46 9.45 -10.13 -32.74
N VAL A 47 9.83 -8.85 -32.76
CA VAL A 47 10.10 -8.09 -33.99
C VAL A 47 11.33 -8.65 -34.70
N ILE A 48 12.37 -9.02 -33.93
CA ILE A 48 13.60 -9.61 -34.49
C ILE A 48 13.28 -10.98 -35.09
N PHE A 49 12.52 -11.81 -34.38
CA PHE A 49 12.12 -13.14 -34.88
C PHE A 49 11.32 -13.07 -36.19
N ALA A 50 10.59 -11.99 -36.45
CA ALA A 50 9.86 -11.80 -37.69
C ALA A 50 10.78 -11.78 -38.94
N PHE A 51 12.05 -11.42 -38.79
CA PHE A 51 13.05 -11.42 -39.86
C PHE A 51 13.88 -12.71 -39.93
N THR A 52 13.51 -13.74 -39.15
CA THR A 52 14.22 -15.03 -39.08
C THR A 52 13.34 -16.18 -39.59
N PRO A 53 13.92 -17.35 -39.91
CA PRO A 53 13.15 -18.54 -40.28
C PRO A 53 12.16 -19.02 -39.20
N PHE A 54 12.32 -18.57 -37.95
CA PHE A 54 11.45 -18.90 -36.82
C PHE A 54 10.16 -18.06 -36.76
N ALA A 55 9.95 -17.14 -37.71
CA ALA A 55 8.76 -16.27 -37.74
C ALA A 55 7.45 -17.07 -37.71
N SER A 56 7.34 -18.13 -38.51
CA SER A 56 6.14 -18.98 -38.56
C SER A 56 5.81 -19.62 -37.21
N MET A 57 6.82 -20.12 -36.50
CA MET A 57 6.67 -20.68 -35.15
C MET A 57 6.15 -19.63 -34.16
N MET A 58 6.67 -18.41 -34.22
CA MET A 58 6.29 -17.32 -33.32
C MET A 58 4.87 -16.78 -33.58
N THR A 59 4.33 -16.97 -34.79
CA THR A 59 2.93 -16.62 -35.08
C THR A 59 1.91 -17.57 -34.44
N HIS A 60 2.34 -18.78 -34.08
CA HIS A 60 1.45 -19.82 -33.53
C HIS A 60 0.82 -19.36 -32.19
N PRO A 61 -0.50 -19.52 -31.98
CA PRO A 61 -1.18 -19.03 -30.77
C PRO A 61 -0.58 -19.56 -29.47
N ILE A 62 -0.19 -20.83 -29.44
CA ILE A 62 0.44 -21.46 -28.27
C ILE A 62 1.79 -20.83 -27.97
N MET A 63 2.60 -20.54 -28.99
CA MET A 63 3.90 -19.89 -28.79
C MET A 63 3.73 -18.46 -28.27
N LYS A 64 2.74 -17.71 -28.77
CA LYS A 64 2.39 -16.39 -28.23
C LYS A 64 1.95 -16.45 -26.76
N LEU A 65 1.21 -17.49 -26.38
CA LEU A 65 0.82 -17.72 -24.99
C LEU A 65 2.05 -17.98 -24.12
N LEU A 66 2.92 -18.92 -24.51
CA LEU A 66 4.15 -19.21 -23.75
C LEU A 66 5.06 -17.98 -23.64
N TYR A 67 5.12 -17.19 -24.70
CA TYR A 67 5.91 -15.96 -24.73
C TYR A 67 5.38 -14.89 -23.79
N SER A 68 4.06 -14.69 -23.75
CA SER A 68 3.44 -13.74 -22.82
C SER A 68 3.64 -14.17 -21.36
N LEU A 69 3.58 -15.48 -21.07
CA LEU A 69 3.93 -16.02 -19.76
C LEU A 69 5.38 -15.68 -19.40
N LEU A 70 6.33 -15.87 -20.31
CA LEU A 70 7.74 -15.53 -20.06
C LEU A 70 7.93 -14.02 -19.77
N ILE A 71 7.29 -13.14 -20.54
CA ILE A 71 7.34 -11.69 -20.33
C ILE A 71 6.78 -11.33 -18.94
N VAL A 72 5.62 -11.87 -18.58
CA VAL A 72 4.99 -11.60 -17.28
C VAL A 72 5.83 -12.16 -16.13
N TYR A 73 6.40 -13.36 -16.29
CA TYR A 73 7.30 -13.96 -15.31
C TYR A 73 8.55 -13.11 -15.07
N THR A 74 9.20 -12.65 -16.14
CA THR A 74 10.43 -11.85 -16.01
C THR A 74 10.14 -10.48 -15.40
N ALA A 75 9.07 -9.82 -15.81
CA ALA A 75 8.64 -8.53 -15.29
C ALA A 75 8.15 -8.58 -13.84
N PHE A 76 7.25 -9.51 -13.50
CA PHE A 76 6.52 -9.53 -12.22
C PHE A 76 6.95 -10.65 -11.26
N GLY A 77 7.49 -11.75 -11.78
CA GLY A 77 7.91 -12.91 -11.00
C GLY A 77 6.75 -13.84 -10.68
N PHE A 78 7.08 -14.96 -10.05
CA PHE A 78 6.12 -15.95 -9.58
C PHE A 78 6.10 -15.96 -8.05
N THR A 79 4.94 -15.72 -7.46
CA THR A 79 4.73 -15.82 -6.01
C THR A 79 3.73 -16.93 -5.69
N THR A 80 2.51 -16.79 -6.20
CA THR A 80 1.47 -17.82 -6.12
C THR A 80 0.79 -17.95 -7.48
N PHE A 81 0.23 -19.13 -7.77
CA PHE A 81 -0.47 -19.38 -9.04
C PHE A 81 -1.60 -18.37 -9.27
N ARG A 82 -2.42 -18.10 -8.24
CA ARG A 82 -3.51 -17.11 -8.32
C ARG A 82 -3.00 -15.71 -8.69
N ASN A 83 -1.95 -15.24 -8.03
CA ASN A 83 -1.38 -13.91 -8.28
C ASN A 83 -0.75 -13.82 -9.67
N TYR A 84 -0.09 -14.90 -10.10
CA TYR A 84 0.52 -14.97 -11.41
C TYR A 84 -0.54 -14.99 -12.52
N ALA A 85 -1.55 -15.85 -12.41
CA ALA A 85 -2.68 -15.92 -13.33
C ALA A 85 -3.41 -14.56 -13.42
N GLN A 86 -3.70 -13.92 -12.29
CA GLN A 86 -4.30 -12.57 -12.28
C GLN A 86 -3.43 -11.55 -13.03
N THR A 87 -2.10 -11.65 -12.93
CA THR A 87 -1.18 -10.75 -13.63
C THR A 87 -1.21 -10.99 -15.13
N VAL A 88 -1.20 -12.25 -15.55
CA VAL A 88 -1.30 -12.64 -16.96
C VAL A 88 -2.62 -12.14 -17.55
N PHE A 89 -3.76 -12.40 -16.90
CA PHE A 89 -5.07 -11.92 -17.37
C PHE A 89 -5.14 -10.39 -17.44
N THR A 90 -4.58 -9.69 -16.46
CA THR A 90 -4.56 -8.22 -16.47
C THR A 90 -3.66 -7.69 -17.57
N PHE A 91 -2.52 -8.33 -17.82
CA PHE A 91 -1.64 -7.98 -18.94
C PHE A 91 -2.37 -8.14 -20.27
N TYR A 92 -3.05 -9.26 -20.50
CA TYR A 92 -3.87 -9.44 -21.72
C TYR A 92 -4.97 -8.40 -21.84
N PHE A 93 -5.71 -8.12 -20.76
CA PHE A 93 -6.75 -7.09 -20.75
C PHE A 93 -6.19 -5.72 -21.13
N VAL A 94 -5.07 -5.32 -20.53
CA VAL A 94 -4.38 -4.05 -20.84
C VAL A 94 -3.92 -4.01 -22.29
N THR A 95 -3.30 -5.09 -22.78
CA THR A 95 -2.82 -5.19 -24.17
C THR A 95 -3.98 -5.12 -25.17
N PHE A 96 -5.09 -5.80 -24.94
CA PHE A 96 -6.26 -5.71 -25.82
C PHE A 96 -6.95 -4.35 -25.76
N MET A 97 -7.05 -3.75 -24.57
CA MET A 97 -7.62 -2.41 -24.41
C MET A 97 -6.79 -1.35 -25.13
N VAL A 98 -5.47 -1.36 -24.94
CA VAL A 98 -4.56 -0.42 -25.61
C VAL A 98 -4.50 -0.70 -27.10
N GLY A 99 -4.30 -1.95 -27.52
CA GLY A 99 -4.26 -2.33 -28.93
C GLY A 99 -5.55 -2.02 -29.67
N GLY A 100 -6.71 -2.31 -29.06
CA GLY A 100 -8.02 -1.95 -29.60
C GLY A 100 -8.23 -0.43 -29.65
N GLY A 101 -7.75 0.32 -28.66
CA GLY A 101 -7.76 1.78 -28.67
C GLY A 101 -6.89 2.37 -29.79
N LEU A 102 -5.68 1.82 -30.01
CA LEU A 102 -4.80 2.22 -31.11
C LEU A 102 -5.44 1.92 -32.47
N MET A 103 -5.98 0.71 -32.67
CA MET A 103 -6.68 0.37 -33.91
C MET A 103 -7.93 1.24 -34.13
N GLY A 104 -8.73 1.46 -33.08
CA GLY A 104 -9.94 2.29 -33.14
C GLY A 104 -9.62 3.75 -33.48
N THR A 105 -8.60 4.33 -32.85
CA THR A 105 -8.15 5.70 -33.18
C THR A 105 -7.60 5.79 -34.59
N HIS A 106 -6.86 4.78 -35.05
CA HIS A 106 -6.37 4.69 -36.42
C HIS A 106 -7.52 4.68 -37.44
N PHE A 107 -8.49 3.78 -37.32
CA PHE A 107 -9.63 3.74 -38.24
C PHE A 107 -10.51 4.99 -38.15
N PHE A 108 -10.71 5.53 -36.96
CA PHE A 108 -11.49 6.76 -36.77
C PHE A 108 -10.86 7.94 -37.51
N LEU A 109 -9.54 8.13 -37.39
CA LEU A 109 -8.81 9.23 -38.03
C LEU A 109 -8.66 9.07 -39.55
N GLN A 110 -8.58 7.83 -40.05
CA GLN A 110 -8.58 7.54 -41.50
C GLN A 110 -9.89 7.94 -42.22
N THR A 111 -10.97 8.22 -41.48
CA THR A 111 -12.26 8.62 -42.05
C THR A 111 -12.23 10.07 -42.58
N ASN A 112 -11.24 10.88 -42.17
CA ASN A 112 -11.05 12.26 -42.66
C ASN A 112 -10.05 12.31 -43.83
N GLU A 113 -10.50 12.73 -45.02
CA GLU A 113 -9.62 12.84 -46.20
C GLU A 113 -8.44 13.81 -46.01
N MET A 114 -8.60 14.85 -45.18
CA MET A 114 -7.52 15.78 -44.82
C MET A 114 -6.42 15.13 -43.97
N VAL A 115 -6.77 14.11 -43.18
CA VAL A 115 -5.84 13.34 -42.33
C VAL A 115 -5.25 12.16 -43.11
N ASN A 116 -5.96 11.60 -44.11
CA ASN A 116 -5.41 10.61 -45.02
C ASN A 116 -4.16 11.10 -45.76
N GLY A 117 -4.06 12.38 -46.09
CA GLY A 117 -2.84 12.97 -46.67
C GLY A 117 -1.62 12.93 -45.73
N LEU A 118 -1.81 12.99 -44.41
CA LEU A 118 -0.75 12.89 -43.40
C LEU A 118 -0.49 11.43 -42.97
N VAL A 119 -1.52 10.58 -42.93
CA VAL A 119 -1.44 9.19 -42.48
C VAL A 119 -1.01 8.23 -43.60
N GLN A 120 -1.43 8.44 -44.86
CA GLN A 120 -0.99 7.63 -46.00
C GLN A 120 0.35 8.08 -46.59
N SER A 121 0.72 9.36 -46.50
CA SER A 121 2.05 9.81 -46.97
C SER A 121 3.17 9.47 -45.98
N GLN A 122 2.81 9.12 -44.72
CA GLN A 122 3.77 8.89 -43.64
C GLN A 122 3.63 7.55 -42.90
N SER A 123 3.01 6.52 -43.50
CA SER A 123 3.28 5.11 -43.11
C SER A 123 4.69 4.70 -43.57
N ILE A 124 5.66 5.58 -43.32
CA ILE A 124 7.08 5.44 -43.57
C ILE A 124 7.59 4.39 -42.59
N SER A 125 8.33 3.41 -43.12
CA SER A 125 9.39 2.52 -42.59
C SER A 125 9.74 2.37 -41.10
N TYR A 126 9.14 3.12 -40.18
CA TYR A 126 9.49 3.34 -38.78
C TYR A 126 8.30 3.12 -37.82
N GLY A 127 7.14 2.68 -38.30
CA GLY A 127 5.94 2.40 -37.50
C GLY A 127 4.78 3.38 -37.73
N ASP A 128 3.59 3.05 -37.21
CA ASP A 128 2.38 3.88 -37.35
C ASP A 128 2.48 5.16 -36.47
N PRO A 129 2.22 6.37 -37.02
CA PRO A 129 2.28 7.63 -36.27
C PRO A 129 1.48 7.63 -34.96
N ILE A 130 0.35 6.92 -34.91
CA ILE A 130 -0.50 6.84 -33.72
C ILE A 130 0.19 6.06 -32.58
N SER A 131 1.02 5.07 -32.93
CA SER A 131 1.82 4.32 -31.97
C SER A 131 2.90 5.20 -31.32
N TRP A 132 3.50 6.12 -32.10
CA TRP A 132 4.44 7.12 -31.58
C TRP A 132 3.75 8.14 -30.65
N LEU A 133 2.55 8.61 -31.01
CA LEU A 133 1.76 9.48 -30.14
C LEU A 133 1.44 8.80 -28.80
N PHE A 134 1.06 7.52 -28.83
CA PHE A 134 0.84 6.75 -27.61
C PHE A 134 2.08 6.66 -26.73
N VAL A 135 3.26 6.49 -27.32
CA VAL A 135 4.52 6.50 -26.56
C VAL A 135 4.78 7.87 -25.94
N ILE A 136 4.71 8.95 -26.73
CA ILE A 136 5.01 10.32 -26.31
C ILE A 136 4.09 10.78 -25.16
N PHE A 137 2.78 10.52 -25.27
CA PHE A 137 1.81 10.92 -24.23
C PHE A 137 1.64 9.89 -23.11
N GLY A 138 1.83 8.61 -23.41
CA GLY A 138 1.66 7.52 -22.45
C GLY A 138 2.69 7.57 -21.32
N PHE A 139 3.96 7.84 -21.64
CA PHE A 139 5.03 7.93 -20.64
C PHE A 139 4.74 8.99 -19.55
N PRO A 140 4.47 10.27 -19.87
CA PRO A 140 4.15 11.30 -18.87
C PRO A 140 2.91 10.99 -18.03
N VAL A 141 1.84 10.52 -18.67
CA VAL A 141 0.57 10.21 -17.99
C VAL A 141 0.77 9.08 -17.00
N ILE A 142 1.34 7.96 -17.44
CA ILE A 142 1.56 6.80 -16.57
C ILE A 142 2.58 7.14 -15.49
N TYR A 143 3.64 7.92 -15.79
CA TYR A 143 4.60 8.38 -14.79
C TYR A 143 3.93 9.21 -13.69
N TYR A 144 3.06 10.16 -14.05
CA TYR A 144 2.31 10.97 -13.09
C TYR A 144 1.42 10.11 -12.17
N PHE A 145 0.65 9.18 -12.74
CA PHE A 145 -0.20 8.27 -11.96
C PHE A 145 0.61 7.28 -11.11
N SER A 146 1.76 6.82 -11.60
CA SER A 146 2.66 5.92 -10.88
C SER A 146 3.27 6.61 -9.65
N LYS A 147 3.76 7.85 -9.80
CA LYS A 147 4.39 8.61 -8.70
C LYS A 147 3.41 8.95 -7.57
N LYS A 148 2.23 9.51 -7.92
CA LYS A 148 1.19 9.89 -6.95
C LYS A 148 0.67 8.71 -6.12
N ARG A 149 0.83 7.48 -6.62
CA ARG A 149 0.37 6.25 -5.96
C ARG A 149 1.48 5.56 -5.16
N ILE A 150 2.73 5.57 -5.60
CA ILE A 150 3.85 4.96 -4.86
C ILE A 150 4.06 5.64 -3.49
N GLU A 151 3.95 6.98 -3.43
CA GLU A 151 4.05 7.75 -2.18
C GLU A 151 2.97 7.34 -1.16
N SER A 152 1.77 6.96 -1.61
CA SER A 152 0.68 6.50 -0.73
C SER A 152 0.86 5.09 -0.15
N VAL A 153 1.72 4.25 -0.74
CA VAL A 153 1.96 2.85 -0.32
C VAL A 153 3.28 2.70 0.45
N GLU A 154 4.12 3.73 0.46
CA GLU A 154 5.35 3.74 1.26
C GLU A 154 5.07 4.04 2.73
N VAL A 155 4.11 4.92 3.02
CA VAL A 155 3.68 5.25 4.39
C VAL A 155 2.92 4.08 5.08
N THR A 156 2.31 3.18 4.31
CA THR A 156 1.50 2.06 4.84
C THR A 156 2.29 0.76 5.07
N LYS A 157 3.61 0.74 4.87
CA LYS A 157 4.48 -0.44 5.11
C LYS A 157 5.43 -0.25 6.29
N ILE A 158 4.98 0.44 7.33
CA ILE A 158 5.66 0.32 8.63
C ILE A 158 5.36 -1.08 9.14
N HIS A 159 6.36 -1.80 9.64
CA HIS A 159 6.25 -3.21 10.01
C HIS A 159 5.22 -3.39 11.14
N TYR A 160 4.01 -3.83 10.80
CA TYR A 160 2.86 -3.87 11.69
C TYR A 160 2.67 -5.20 12.44
N ASP A 161 3.76 -5.89 12.78
CA ASP A 161 3.77 -7.10 13.62
C ASP A 161 5.07 -7.16 14.45
N GLN A 162 5.61 -6.00 14.83
CA GLN A 162 6.78 -5.93 15.70
C GLN A 162 6.35 -5.63 17.14
N ILE A 163 6.93 -6.37 18.08
CA ILE A 163 6.85 -6.06 19.49
C ILE A 163 7.92 -5.00 19.81
N VAL A 164 7.48 -3.85 20.30
CA VAL A 164 8.34 -2.75 20.72
C VAL A 164 8.38 -2.62 22.23
N LYS A 165 9.50 -2.11 22.75
CA LYS A 165 9.57 -1.69 24.16
C LYS A 165 9.01 -0.28 24.29
N LEU A 166 8.27 -0.06 25.37
CA LEU A 166 7.58 1.18 25.67
C LEU A 166 7.92 1.60 27.09
N LYS A 167 7.98 2.91 27.29
CA LYS A 167 8.05 3.55 28.60
C LYS A 167 6.91 4.55 28.72
N ILE A 168 6.03 4.36 29.69
CA ILE A 168 4.83 5.17 29.89
C ILE A 168 4.99 5.91 31.21
N GLN A 169 4.89 7.24 31.17
CA GLN A 169 4.77 8.07 32.36
C GLN A 169 3.29 8.29 32.66
N LEU A 170 2.83 7.81 33.81
CA LEU A 170 1.48 8.02 34.31
C LEU A 170 1.54 8.56 35.74
N ALA A 171 1.12 9.81 35.93
CA ALA A 171 1.34 10.56 37.16
C ALA A 171 2.82 10.55 37.58
N GLU A 172 3.14 10.10 38.80
CA GLU A 172 4.52 10.00 39.32
C GLU A 172 5.19 8.66 39.00
N GLU A 173 4.44 7.70 38.44
CA GLU A 173 4.91 6.35 38.17
C GLU A 173 5.38 6.19 36.72
N GLU A 174 6.40 5.35 36.55
CA GLU A 174 6.99 5.03 35.26
C GLU A 174 6.89 3.53 35.00
N LEU A 175 6.32 3.16 33.85
CA LEU A 175 6.04 1.78 33.49
C LEU A 175 6.79 1.39 32.22
N GLU A 176 7.53 0.29 32.27
CA GLU A 176 8.16 -0.31 31.10
C GLU A 176 7.46 -1.61 30.71
N LEU A 177 7.04 -1.71 29.44
CA LEU A 177 6.33 -2.88 28.93
C LEU A 177 6.57 -3.12 27.44
N ALA A 178 6.16 -4.30 26.98
CA ALA A 178 6.22 -4.67 25.57
C ALA A 178 4.85 -4.45 24.90
N GLY A 179 4.86 -3.84 23.72
CA GLY A 179 3.66 -3.53 22.96
C GLY A 179 3.72 -4.06 21.54
N LEU A 180 2.63 -4.67 21.08
CA LEU A 180 2.47 -5.06 19.68
C LEU A 180 2.00 -3.87 18.86
N ILE A 181 2.73 -3.51 17.80
CA ILE A 181 2.26 -2.53 16.83
C ILE A 181 1.20 -3.19 15.96
N ASP A 182 -0.07 -2.78 16.10
CA ASP A 182 -1.18 -3.39 15.36
C ASP A 182 -1.69 -2.46 14.25
N SER A 183 -1.53 -2.86 12.98
CA SER A 183 -2.11 -2.13 11.84
C SER A 183 -3.63 -2.05 11.85
N GLY A 184 -4.29 -3.02 12.47
CA GLY A 184 -5.74 -3.12 12.56
C GLY A 184 -6.35 -2.15 13.56
N ASN A 185 -5.55 -1.63 14.50
CA ASN A 185 -6.03 -0.66 15.48
C ASN A 185 -6.30 0.70 14.81
N GLN A 186 -7.58 1.00 14.62
CA GLN A 186 -8.09 2.27 14.09
C GLN A 186 -8.80 3.10 15.16
N LEU A 187 -8.52 2.86 16.45
CA LEU A 187 -9.23 3.51 17.53
C LEU A 187 -8.72 4.93 17.76
N TYR A 188 -9.64 5.89 17.68
CA TYR A 188 -9.38 7.30 17.94
C TYR A 188 -10.42 7.87 18.89
N ASP A 189 -10.02 8.85 19.69
CA ASP A 189 -10.97 9.75 20.32
C ASP A 189 -11.75 10.52 19.22
N PRO A 190 -13.10 10.37 19.15
CA PRO A 190 -13.90 11.01 18.10
C PRO A 190 -13.81 12.54 18.13
N LEU A 191 -13.57 13.14 19.30
CA LEU A 191 -13.50 14.60 19.48
C LEU A 191 -12.13 15.16 19.09
N THR A 192 -11.06 14.64 19.70
CA THR A 192 -9.71 15.22 19.52
C THR A 192 -8.89 14.57 18.39
N LYS A 193 -9.41 13.48 17.82
CA LYS A 193 -8.71 12.59 16.86
C LYS A 193 -7.36 12.09 17.40
N THR A 194 -7.25 11.97 18.72
CA THR A 194 -6.08 11.44 19.40
C THR A 194 -6.07 9.91 19.26
N PRO A 195 -4.96 9.28 18.83
CA PRO A 195 -4.86 7.84 18.73
C PRO A 195 -4.96 7.17 20.12
N VAL A 196 -5.53 5.98 20.16
CA VAL A 196 -5.75 5.21 21.38
C VAL A 196 -4.95 3.92 21.35
N MET A 197 -3.98 3.78 22.25
CA MET A 197 -3.34 2.49 22.53
C MET A 197 -4.16 1.70 23.53
N ILE A 198 -4.14 0.38 23.49
CA ILE A 198 -4.94 -0.47 24.38
C ILE A 198 -3.99 -1.21 25.31
N MET A 199 -4.26 -1.22 26.61
CA MET A 199 -3.45 -1.93 27.59
C MET A 199 -4.32 -2.74 28.54
N HIS A 200 -3.78 -3.86 29.01
CA HIS A 200 -4.44 -4.65 30.04
C HIS A 200 -4.39 -3.90 31.38
N ILE A 201 -5.54 -3.84 32.08
CA ILE A 201 -5.67 -3.09 33.33
C ILE A 201 -4.69 -3.56 34.40
N SER A 202 -4.35 -4.85 34.46
CA SER A 202 -3.43 -5.37 35.47
C SER A 202 -2.04 -4.74 35.43
N SER A 203 -1.60 -4.20 34.28
CA SER A 203 -0.33 -3.48 34.15
C SER A 203 -0.37 -2.07 34.73
N LEU A 204 -1.57 -1.57 35.06
CA LEU A 204 -1.83 -0.23 35.57
C LEU A 204 -2.36 -0.21 37.00
N GLU A 205 -2.70 -1.34 37.60
CA GLU A 205 -3.38 -1.40 38.90
C GLU A 205 -2.68 -0.60 40.00
N HIS A 206 -1.34 -0.58 40.01
CA HIS A 206 -0.55 0.18 40.99
C HIS A 206 -0.59 1.71 40.77
N CYS A 207 -0.90 2.16 39.56
CA CYS A 207 -0.93 3.57 39.18
C CYS A 207 -2.36 4.15 39.17
N LEU A 208 -3.38 3.31 39.34
CA LEU A 208 -4.79 3.71 39.32
C LEU A 208 -5.38 3.75 40.73
N PRO A 209 -6.28 4.71 41.01
CA PRO A 209 -7.07 4.69 42.23
C PRO A 209 -7.92 3.42 42.34
N ALA A 210 -8.08 2.90 43.56
CA ALA A 210 -8.86 1.69 43.81
C ALA A 210 -10.29 1.76 43.25
N TRP A 211 -10.96 2.92 43.39
CA TRP A 211 -12.32 3.12 42.89
C TRP A 211 -12.42 2.96 41.35
N LEU A 212 -11.38 3.37 40.62
CA LEU A 212 -11.35 3.29 39.16
C LEU A 212 -11.18 1.84 38.72
N THR A 213 -10.27 1.12 39.37
CA THR A 213 -10.03 -0.31 39.12
C THR A 213 -11.29 -1.13 39.38
N GLU A 214 -11.97 -0.90 40.50
CA GLU A 214 -13.24 -1.57 40.84
C GLU A 214 -14.35 -1.31 39.82
N GLN A 215 -14.49 -0.07 39.35
CA GLN A 215 -15.52 0.27 38.36
C GLN A 215 -15.25 -0.36 36.98
N ILE A 216 -13.99 -0.50 36.59
CA ILE A 216 -13.62 -1.15 35.32
C ILE A 216 -13.88 -2.66 35.38
N TYR A 217 -13.52 -3.31 36.48
CA TYR A 217 -13.81 -4.74 36.67
C TYR A 217 -15.31 -5.05 36.78
N SER A 218 -16.09 -4.14 37.39
CA SER A 218 -17.55 -4.25 37.46
C SER A 218 -18.25 -3.87 36.14
N LYS A 219 -17.50 -3.45 35.11
CA LYS A 219 -18.01 -3.04 33.78
C LYS A 219 -19.06 -1.94 33.86
N THR A 220 -18.82 -0.96 34.72
CA THR A 220 -19.68 0.22 34.80
C THR A 220 -19.58 1.00 33.48
N GLU A 221 -20.71 1.36 32.87
CA GLU A 221 -20.68 2.06 31.56
C GLU A 221 -20.17 3.50 31.68
N ILE A 222 -20.57 4.20 32.74
CA ILE A 222 -20.27 5.61 32.98
C ILE A 222 -19.40 5.75 34.23
N PRO A 223 -18.24 6.41 34.15
CA PRO A 223 -17.36 6.56 35.30
C PRO A 223 -17.98 7.47 36.37
N GLN A 224 -18.02 6.97 37.61
CA GLN A 224 -18.45 7.75 38.77
C GLN A 224 -17.20 8.21 39.53
N ILE A 225 -16.84 9.47 39.34
CA ILE A 225 -15.64 10.04 39.94
C ILE A 225 -15.99 10.55 41.35
N PRO A 226 -15.33 10.07 42.41
CA PRO A 226 -15.53 10.59 43.76
C PRO A 226 -15.16 12.08 43.83
N GLU A 227 -15.86 12.86 44.66
CA GLU A 227 -15.62 14.31 44.81
C GLU A 227 -14.17 14.63 45.19
N ASN A 228 -13.55 13.78 46.02
CA ASN A 228 -12.17 13.92 46.47
C ASN A 228 -11.12 13.73 45.35
N ASP A 229 -11.49 13.12 44.22
CA ASP A 229 -10.61 12.78 43.09
C ASP A 229 -10.97 13.54 41.80
N SER A 230 -11.54 14.74 41.94
CA SER A 230 -12.00 15.58 40.82
C SER A 230 -10.95 15.82 39.72
N GLY A 231 -9.64 15.75 40.03
CA GLY A 231 -8.56 15.82 39.05
C GLY A 231 -8.65 14.78 37.93
N TRP A 232 -9.21 13.59 38.22
CA TRP A 232 -9.39 12.51 37.24
C TRP A 232 -10.42 12.82 36.16
N ALA A 233 -11.35 13.77 36.39
CA ALA A 233 -12.33 14.19 35.40
C ALA A 233 -11.69 14.74 34.12
N THR A 234 -10.50 15.33 34.24
CA THR A 234 -9.76 15.86 33.08
C THR A 234 -8.93 14.80 32.35
N LYS A 235 -8.49 13.75 33.05
CA LYS A 235 -7.63 12.68 32.53
C LYS A 235 -8.41 11.51 31.94
N LEU A 236 -9.61 11.23 32.45
CA LEU A 236 -10.46 10.14 31.98
C LEU A 236 -11.26 10.54 30.75
N ARG A 237 -11.41 9.60 29.82
CA ARG A 237 -12.16 9.74 28.56
C ARG A 237 -12.96 8.47 28.33
N LEU A 238 -14.14 8.64 27.76
CA LEU A 238 -14.98 7.53 27.32
C LEU A 238 -14.94 7.48 25.79
N ILE A 239 -14.42 6.40 25.22
CA ILE A 239 -14.18 6.28 23.78
C ILE A 239 -15.14 5.24 23.20
N PRO A 240 -16.08 5.62 22.32
CA PRO A 240 -16.91 4.65 21.64
C PRO A 240 -16.05 3.84 20.67
N PHE A 241 -16.17 2.51 20.72
CA PHE A 241 -15.46 1.62 19.80
C PHE A 241 -16.42 0.60 19.17
N ARG A 242 -15.97 -0.01 18.06
CA ARG A 242 -16.69 -1.07 17.37
C ARG A 242 -15.76 -2.26 17.22
N ALA A 243 -16.22 -3.43 17.63
CA ALA A 243 -15.53 -4.69 17.45
C ALA A 243 -16.46 -5.68 16.75
N VAL A 244 -15.89 -6.63 16.00
CA VAL A 244 -16.67 -7.65 15.31
C VAL A 244 -17.40 -8.50 16.34
N GLY A 245 -18.73 -8.56 16.24
CA GLY A 245 -19.58 -9.34 17.13
C GLY A 245 -20.10 -8.61 18.36
N VAL A 246 -19.80 -7.32 18.54
CA VAL A 246 -20.33 -6.53 19.67
C VAL A 246 -20.77 -5.14 19.24
N GLU A 247 -22.02 -4.78 19.51
CA GLU A 247 -22.58 -3.47 19.19
C GLU A 247 -22.39 -2.47 20.34
N ASN A 248 -22.04 -1.22 19.99
CA ASN A 248 -22.02 -0.03 20.85
C ASN A 248 -21.36 -0.20 22.23
N GLN A 249 -20.05 -0.45 22.24
CA GLN A 249 -19.27 -0.47 23.48
C GLN A 249 -18.45 0.81 23.68
N PHE A 250 -18.25 1.14 24.95
CA PHE A 250 -17.37 2.21 25.37
C PHE A 250 -16.10 1.64 26.00
N LEU A 251 -14.96 2.23 25.66
CA LEU A 251 -13.66 1.94 26.25
C LEU A 251 -13.27 3.11 27.13
N TRP A 252 -12.94 2.82 28.39
CA TRP A 252 -12.40 3.81 29.29
C TRP A 252 -10.96 4.07 28.89
N ALA A 253 -10.59 5.33 28.76
CA ALA A 253 -9.24 5.71 28.37
C ALA A 253 -8.70 6.81 29.27
N ILE A 254 -7.40 6.75 29.52
CA ILE A 254 -6.69 7.70 30.37
C ILE A 254 -5.67 8.45 29.52
N LYS A 255 -5.51 9.74 29.77
CA LYS A 255 -4.43 10.53 29.19
C LYS A 255 -3.15 10.38 30.02
N PRO A 256 -2.07 9.76 29.50
CA PRO A 256 -0.76 9.76 30.14
C PRO A 256 -0.05 11.11 29.96
N GLU A 257 0.99 11.33 30.75
CA GLU A 257 1.88 12.49 30.65
C GLU A 257 2.78 12.37 29.41
N SER A 258 3.36 11.18 29.16
CA SER A 258 4.09 10.88 27.93
C SER A 258 4.23 9.38 27.68
N VAL A 259 4.37 8.98 26.42
CA VAL A 259 4.73 7.62 26.02
C VAL A 259 5.97 7.65 25.14
N GLN A 260 7.01 6.92 25.52
CA GLN A 260 8.23 6.75 24.74
C GLN A 260 8.26 5.35 24.13
N ILE A 261 8.54 5.28 22.82
CA ILE A 261 8.58 4.04 22.05
C ILE A 261 10.02 3.82 21.56
N TYR A 262 10.57 2.64 21.83
CA TYR A 262 11.87 2.22 21.35
C TYR A 262 11.70 1.31 20.13
N HIS A 263 12.09 1.80 18.95
CA HIS A 263 11.91 1.10 17.67
C HIS A 263 13.17 1.26 16.79
N GLU A 264 13.73 0.14 16.32
CA GLU A 264 14.88 0.09 15.39
C GLU A 264 16.08 0.97 15.81
N GLY A 265 16.40 1.01 17.12
CA GLY A 265 17.52 1.80 17.66
C GLY A 265 17.24 3.30 17.83
N SER A 266 16.02 3.75 17.52
CA SER A 266 15.57 5.12 17.74
C SER A 266 14.55 5.20 18.88
N SER A 267 14.44 6.38 19.51
CA SER A 267 13.41 6.65 20.51
C SER A 267 12.43 7.72 20.02
N ILE A 268 11.13 7.43 20.13
CA ILE A 268 10.04 8.30 19.70
C ILE A 268 9.23 8.68 20.93
N VAL A 269 9.16 9.98 21.24
CA VAL A 269 8.33 10.50 22.33
C VAL A 269 6.99 10.95 21.77
N VAL A 270 5.90 10.39 22.30
CA VAL A 270 4.53 10.61 21.87
C VAL A 270 3.74 11.25 23.02
N ASN A 271 3.35 12.51 22.82
CA ASN A 271 2.60 13.28 23.83
C ASN A 271 1.09 13.33 23.57
N LYS A 272 0.67 12.96 22.35
CA LYS A 272 -0.74 12.97 21.93
C LYS A 272 -1.22 11.54 21.73
N VAL A 273 -1.51 10.87 22.85
CA VAL A 273 -2.02 9.49 22.90
C VAL A 273 -2.97 9.34 24.09
N LEU A 274 -3.91 8.40 24.00
CA LEU A 274 -4.74 7.93 25.11
C LEU A 274 -4.50 6.43 25.33
N ILE A 275 -4.59 5.98 26.58
CA ILE A 275 -4.46 4.58 26.97
C ILE A 275 -5.85 4.04 27.29
N GLY A 276 -6.40 3.24 26.39
CA GLY A 276 -7.63 2.48 26.59
C GLY A 276 -7.40 1.27 27.50
N LEU A 277 -8.30 1.09 28.47
CA LEU A 277 -8.20 0.09 29.54
C LEU A 277 -9.03 -1.14 29.17
N ASN A 278 -8.36 -2.27 28.97
CA ASN A 278 -9.01 -3.54 28.68
C ASN A 278 -8.86 -4.53 29.86
N THR A 279 -9.91 -5.30 30.14
CA THR A 279 -9.93 -6.36 31.16
C THR A 279 -9.64 -7.75 30.60
N GLN A 280 -9.62 -7.89 29.27
CA GLN A 280 -9.29 -9.15 28.61
C GLN A 280 -7.80 -9.22 28.28
N GLN A 281 -7.21 -10.40 28.48
CA GLN A 281 -5.82 -10.65 28.16
C GLN A 281 -5.55 -10.43 26.67
N LEU A 282 -4.50 -9.66 26.36
CA LEU A 282 -4.18 -9.24 24.99
C LEU A 282 -3.27 -10.23 24.24
N SER A 283 -2.47 -11.02 24.97
CA SER A 283 -1.55 -12.02 24.42
C SER A 283 -1.71 -13.35 25.15
N THR A 284 -1.96 -14.44 24.41
CA THR A 284 -2.10 -15.79 24.95
C THR A 284 -0.82 -16.26 25.67
N ASN A 285 0.35 -15.83 25.18
CA ASN A 285 1.67 -16.23 25.70
C ASN A 285 2.32 -15.14 26.58
N GLY A 286 1.67 -13.98 26.76
CA GLY A 286 2.22 -12.87 27.54
C GLY A 286 3.37 -12.11 26.87
N GLU A 287 3.57 -12.29 25.56
CA GLU A 287 4.67 -11.68 24.79
C GLU A 287 4.56 -10.15 24.72
N TYR A 288 3.35 -9.60 24.85
CA TYR A 288 3.07 -8.18 24.90
C TYR A 288 1.91 -7.89 25.86
N GLN A 289 1.95 -6.71 26.49
CA GLN A 289 0.97 -6.23 27.47
C GLN A 289 0.09 -5.09 26.93
N CYS A 290 0.44 -4.53 25.77
CA CYS A 290 -0.37 -3.50 25.12
C CYS A 290 -0.39 -3.62 23.59
N ILE A 291 -1.37 -2.96 22.97
CA ILE A 291 -1.51 -2.78 21.53
C ILE A 291 -1.24 -1.31 21.21
N VAL A 292 -0.18 -1.06 20.43
CA VAL A 292 0.27 0.28 20.03
C VAL A 292 -0.48 0.71 18.78
N HIS A 293 -1.03 1.92 18.81
CA HIS A 293 -1.72 2.49 17.66
C HIS A 293 -0.69 2.89 16.57
N PRO A 294 -0.86 2.49 15.30
CA PRO A 294 0.17 2.61 14.26
C PRO A 294 0.60 4.06 13.97
N LYS A 295 -0.34 5.01 14.07
CA LYS A 295 -0.07 6.46 13.91
C LYS A 295 0.94 7.02 14.92
N MET A 296 1.15 6.37 16.07
CA MET A 296 2.14 6.80 17.07
C MET A 296 3.57 6.75 16.53
N LEU A 297 3.84 5.94 15.49
CA LEU A 297 5.15 5.82 14.85
C LEU A 297 5.35 6.81 13.69
N ILE A 298 4.26 7.29 13.07
CA ILE A 298 4.30 8.12 11.86
C ILE A 298 4.44 9.62 12.21
N SER A 299 4.00 10.01 13.40
CA SER A 299 3.78 11.40 13.75
C SER A 299 4.37 11.71 15.12
N GLN A 300 5.67 11.98 15.18
CA GLN A 300 6.32 13.01 16.04
C GLN A 300 7.85 12.86 16.07
N LYS A 301 8.52 13.89 16.61
CA LYS A 301 9.98 14.10 16.61
C LYS A 301 10.75 12.82 16.97
N MET A 302 11.50 12.28 16.01
CA MET A 302 12.55 11.31 16.32
C MET A 302 13.63 12.01 17.15
N VAL A 303 13.89 11.49 18.34
CA VAL A 303 15.08 11.85 19.10
C VAL A 303 16.08 10.74 18.86
N ILE A 304 17.09 11.03 18.05
CA ILE A 304 18.22 10.14 17.83
C ILE A 304 19.04 10.19 19.12
N ALA A 305 19.18 9.05 19.78
CA ALA A 305 20.04 8.88 20.94
C ALA A 305 21.52 8.92 20.54
#